data_AF-A0A834SN23-F1
#
_entry.id   AF-A0A834SN23-F1
#
_cell.length_a   1.000
_cell.length_b   1.000
_cell.length_c   1.000
_cell.angle_alpha   90.00
_cell.angle_beta   90.00
_cell.angle_gamma   90.00
#
_symmetry.space_group_name_H-M   'P 1'
#
loop_
_entity.id
_entity.type
_entity.pdbx_description
1 polymer ?
#
loop_
_entity_poly.entity_id
_entity_poly.type
_entity_poly.pdbx_seq_one_letter_code
_entity_poly.pdbx_strand_id
1 'polypeptide(L)'
;MPPTKLLPLLFLSGCFLLTMASALAYWEHTFPKYPLCLRSCTAESNHDRFLACHARCRLVRETDPKRAREIEREKEGHGHDDDDEEGSGRTRIHRDPEERAREPERPWEQDPPTRESEEGREGEGEGEGEAWEHHSGGGRRRRNPYHFNHRRSFHTRFQNEHGWIRALQRFDRDDENFRAIRNYRIIEFETRPETLVLPHHSDAEYIVVIVLGKAIFSIVENDNKETYNVEAGDFLRVRKGAIAYFANTDSNQNLRILKLAIPNFYPAGFSNPKSYYSAFSRETLEATFNDNYDTIQRVVLGNGEREEEEHSSEQQEGVIVKVSREQLRELRRHAKSKPSSKSSSSSSSSCESAPFNRRDIPVRFSNENGKFWEACPEKFPQLQNLSIHINLVDINQGSLLLPHYHTSAIVVAQVVDGNDGELEMGCPHAAKQRSSNSDHQHEDEESEEGQIERLSSRLSSRDVFVIPTGHLVALKSSRNNNLRVVGFALFAENDEINFVGGRKDNVVNNIDKEVKDVSFPGSGQEVERLFGNQKESYFVKLQGQSQSQSQSQGSEGRKEGMRAPLSSILGAFF
;
A
#
# COMPACT_ATOMS: atom_id res chain seq x y z
N MET A 1 -65.68 20.49 -41.98
CA MET A 1 -65.38 19.84 -40.67
C MET A 1 -64.32 20.68 -39.95
N PRO A 2 -64.45 20.89 -38.64
CA PRO A 2 -63.98 22.10 -37.96
C PRO A 2 -62.47 22.11 -37.68
N PRO A 3 -61.85 23.30 -37.56
CA PRO A 3 -60.44 23.46 -37.19
C PRO A 3 -60.31 23.39 -35.66
N THR A 4 -60.73 22.28 -35.05
CA THR A 4 -60.65 22.12 -33.58
C THR A 4 -59.94 20.84 -33.16
N LYS A 5 -59.33 20.11 -34.10
CA LYS A 5 -58.55 18.88 -33.80
C LYS A 5 -57.06 18.94 -34.14
N LEU A 6 -56.55 20.02 -34.76
CA LEU A 6 -55.11 20.14 -35.06
C LEU A 6 -54.28 20.72 -33.90
N LEU A 7 -54.88 21.55 -33.04
CA LEU A 7 -54.17 22.21 -31.94
C LEU A 7 -53.63 21.25 -30.86
N PRO A 8 -54.37 20.22 -30.39
CA PRO A 8 -53.85 19.32 -29.36
C PRO A 8 -52.77 18.35 -29.89
N LEU A 9 -52.80 18.02 -31.19
CA LEU A 9 -51.78 17.19 -31.85
C LEU A 9 -50.45 17.94 -32.06
N LEU A 10 -50.51 19.24 -32.35
CA LEU A 10 -49.32 20.09 -32.43
C LEU A 10 -48.71 20.36 -31.04
N PHE A 11 -49.53 20.49 -30.00
CA PHE A 11 -49.03 20.61 -28.62
C PHE A 11 -48.40 19.31 -28.11
N LEU A 12 -48.99 18.15 -28.38
CA LEU A 12 -48.41 16.84 -28.01
C LEU A 12 -47.12 16.54 -28.77
N SER A 13 -47.04 16.89 -30.06
CA SER A 13 -45.80 16.81 -30.87
C SER A 13 -44.71 17.75 -30.35
N GLY A 14 -45.08 18.99 -29.99
CA GLY A 14 -44.16 19.97 -29.41
C GLY A 14 -43.59 19.54 -28.05
N CYS A 15 -44.43 18.97 -27.17
CA CYS A 15 -43.97 18.44 -25.88
C CYS A 15 -43.10 17.18 -26.04
N PHE A 16 -43.38 16.30 -27.02
CA PHE A 16 -42.52 15.16 -27.32
C PHE A 16 -41.16 15.58 -27.88
N LEU A 17 -41.11 16.60 -28.73
CA LEU A 17 -39.85 17.12 -29.26
C LEU A 17 -39.02 17.85 -28.19
N LEU A 18 -39.66 18.58 -27.28
CA LEU A 18 -38.99 19.23 -26.15
C LEU A 18 -38.45 18.22 -25.13
N THR A 19 -39.19 17.15 -24.83
CA THR A 19 -38.72 16.06 -23.95
C THR A 19 -37.63 15.22 -24.59
N MET A 20 -37.70 14.95 -25.90
CA MET A 20 -36.62 14.27 -26.62
C MET A 20 -35.36 15.14 -26.76
N ALA A 21 -35.50 16.45 -26.94
CA ALA A 21 -34.36 17.37 -27.00
C ALA A 21 -33.69 17.52 -25.63
N SER A 22 -34.46 17.60 -24.55
CA SER A 22 -33.92 17.63 -23.19
C SER A 22 -33.37 16.27 -22.75
N ALA A 23 -33.94 15.15 -23.21
CA ALA A 23 -33.35 13.82 -23.02
C ALA A 23 -32.05 13.63 -23.82
N LEU A 24 -31.97 14.12 -25.07
CA LEU A 24 -30.74 14.07 -25.88
C LEU A 24 -29.66 15.00 -25.31
N ALA A 25 -30.03 16.20 -24.86
CA ALA A 25 -29.10 17.12 -24.20
C ALA A 25 -28.63 16.55 -22.85
N TYR A 26 -29.52 15.93 -22.07
CA TYR A 26 -29.16 15.19 -20.86
C TYR A 26 -28.21 14.04 -21.18
N TRP A 27 -28.50 13.24 -22.21
CA TRP A 27 -27.70 12.09 -22.63
C TRP A 27 -26.31 12.49 -23.18
N GLU A 28 -26.19 13.59 -23.93
CA GLU A 28 -24.89 14.15 -24.35
C GLU A 28 -24.10 14.74 -23.18
N HIS A 29 -24.78 15.27 -22.16
CA HIS A 29 -24.14 15.77 -20.94
C HIS A 29 -23.73 14.65 -19.96
N THR A 30 -24.36 13.47 -20.05
CA THR A 30 -23.99 12.30 -19.23
C THR A 30 -22.90 11.43 -19.87
N PHE A 31 -22.71 11.49 -21.19
CA PHE A 31 -21.74 10.66 -21.91
C PHE A 31 -20.92 11.47 -22.94
N PRO A 32 -19.91 12.23 -22.50
CA PRO A 32 -19.00 12.87 -23.46
C PRO A 32 -18.35 11.78 -24.31
N LYS A 33 -18.46 11.86 -25.65
CA LYS A 33 -17.82 10.87 -26.53
C LYS A 33 -16.35 11.25 -26.72
N TYR A 34 -15.46 10.28 -26.51
CA TYR A 34 -14.00 10.42 -26.66
C TYR A 34 -13.54 11.24 -27.90
N PRO A 35 -14.13 11.09 -29.11
CA PRO A 35 -13.71 11.85 -30.28
C PRO A 35 -14.06 13.36 -30.21
N LEU A 36 -15.14 13.72 -29.52
CA LEU A 36 -15.55 15.11 -29.31
C LEU A 36 -14.68 15.78 -28.24
N CYS A 37 -14.29 15.04 -27.19
CA CYS A 37 -13.33 15.49 -26.19
C CYS A 37 -11.95 15.77 -26.81
N LEU A 38 -11.45 14.87 -27.67
CA LEU A 38 -10.18 15.09 -28.37
C LEU A 38 -10.19 16.33 -29.27
N ARG A 39 -11.33 16.63 -29.92
CA ARG A 39 -11.49 17.83 -30.75
C ARG A 39 -11.48 19.13 -29.95
N SER A 40 -11.87 19.13 -28.67
CA SER A 40 -11.74 20.34 -27.85
C SER A 40 -10.27 20.57 -27.43
N CYS A 41 -9.45 19.53 -27.34
CA CYS A 41 -8.02 19.65 -27.03
C CYS A 41 -7.19 20.25 -28.19
N THR A 42 -7.65 20.19 -29.44
CA THR A 42 -6.88 20.70 -30.60
C THR A 42 -6.75 22.22 -30.65
N ALA A 43 -7.46 22.95 -29.79
CA ALA A 43 -7.36 24.41 -29.66
C ALA A 43 -6.31 24.86 -28.62
N GLU A 44 -5.71 23.94 -27.85
CA GLU A 44 -4.74 24.26 -26.79
C GLU A 44 -3.31 24.32 -27.36
N SER A 45 -2.67 25.49 -27.21
CA SER A 45 -1.33 25.75 -27.75
C SER A 45 -0.22 25.44 -26.76
N ASN A 46 -0.53 25.31 -25.46
CA ASN A 46 0.42 24.93 -24.43
C ASN A 46 0.57 23.39 -24.35
N HIS A 47 1.81 22.90 -24.43
CA HIS A 47 2.12 21.47 -24.50
C HIS A 47 1.67 20.68 -23.26
N ASP A 48 1.89 21.22 -22.07
CA ASP A 48 1.56 20.56 -20.80
C ASP A 48 0.03 20.50 -20.59
N ARG A 49 -0.67 21.57 -20.99
CA ARG A 49 -2.15 21.60 -20.96
C ARG A 49 -2.77 20.71 -22.01
N PHE A 50 -2.16 20.61 -23.18
CA PHE A 50 -2.57 19.68 -24.23
C PHE A 50 -2.44 18.22 -23.76
N LEU A 51 -1.31 17.86 -23.13
CA LEU A 51 -1.09 16.54 -22.53
C LEU A 51 -2.11 16.25 -21.41
N ALA A 52 -2.37 17.21 -20.52
CA ALA A 52 -3.38 17.07 -19.46
C ALA A 52 -4.81 16.91 -20.02
N CYS A 53 -5.15 17.65 -21.09
CA CYS A 53 -6.43 17.52 -21.80
C CYS A 53 -6.57 16.13 -22.44
N HIS A 54 -5.52 15.66 -23.11
CA HIS A 54 -5.47 14.33 -23.70
C HIS A 54 -5.62 13.21 -22.66
N ALA A 55 -4.94 13.33 -21.52
CA ALA A 55 -5.05 12.39 -20.41
C ALA A 55 -6.49 12.34 -19.85
N ARG A 56 -7.14 13.50 -19.69
CA ARG A 56 -8.55 13.59 -19.29
C ARG A 56 -9.50 12.95 -20.30
N CYS A 57 -9.31 13.18 -21.59
CA CYS A 57 -10.12 12.52 -22.61
C CYS A 57 -9.92 10.99 -22.60
N ARG A 58 -8.73 10.51 -22.25
CA ARG A 58 -8.46 9.07 -22.16
C ARG A 58 -9.31 8.37 -21.08
N LEU A 59 -9.62 9.06 -19.98
CA LEU A 59 -10.52 8.55 -18.94
C LEU A 59 -11.97 8.39 -19.46
N VAL A 60 -12.41 9.31 -20.33
CA VAL A 60 -13.73 9.25 -20.99
C VAL A 60 -13.85 8.06 -21.95
N ARG A 61 -12.74 7.59 -22.52
CA ARG A 61 -12.69 6.38 -23.37
C ARG A 61 -12.89 5.09 -22.58
N GLU A 62 -12.42 5.04 -21.35
CA GLU A 62 -12.51 3.84 -20.49
C GLU A 62 -13.92 3.64 -19.92
N THR A 63 -14.72 4.71 -19.86
CA THR A 63 -16.12 4.69 -19.43
C THR A 63 -17.12 4.38 -20.56
N ASP A 64 -16.68 4.14 -21.81
CA ASP A 64 -17.60 3.84 -22.93
C ASP A 64 -18.16 2.40 -22.80
N PRO A 65 -19.47 2.24 -22.51
CA PRO A 65 -20.08 0.95 -22.26
C PRO A 65 -20.06 0.01 -23.47
N LYS A 66 -19.87 0.51 -24.70
CA LYS A 66 -19.75 -0.36 -25.88
C LYS A 66 -18.44 -1.13 -25.91
N ARG A 67 -17.34 -0.52 -25.44
CA ARG A 67 -16.02 -1.16 -25.43
C ARG A 67 -15.84 -2.11 -24.25
N ALA A 68 -16.51 -1.84 -23.12
CA ALA A 68 -16.59 -2.78 -22.00
C ALA A 68 -17.22 -4.13 -22.41
N ARG A 69 -18.29 -4.08 -23.21
CA ARG A 69 -18.96 -5.28 -23.77
C ARG A 69 -18.14 -6.02 -24.83
N GLU A 70 -17.27 -5.31 -25.55
CA GLU A 70 -16.36 -5.90 -26.54
C GLU A 70 -15.22 -6.65 -25.85
N ILE A 71 -14.70 -6.11 -24.75
CA ILE A 71 -13.67 -6.74 -23.90
C ILE A 71 -14.22 -7.97 -23.16
N GLU A 72 -15.49 -7.98 -22.75
CA GLU A 72 -16.14 -9.17 -22.18
C GLU A 72 -16.30 -10.29 -23.21
N ARG A 73 -16.66 -9.97 -24.46
CA ARG A 73 -16.75 -10.95 -25.55
C ARG A 73 -15.39 -11.50 -25.99
N GLU A 74 -14.34 -10.69 -25.94
CA GLU A 74 -12.95 -11.16 -26.20
C GLU A 74 -12.45 -12.09 -25.09
N LYS A 75 -12.93 -11.94 -23.85
CA LYS A 75 -12.60 -12.83 -22.73
C LYS A 75 -13.38 -14.14 -22.73
N GLU A 76 -14.59 -14.17 -23.28
CA GLU A 76 -15.37 -15.39 -23.45
C GLU A 76 -14.93 -16.24 -24.65
N GLY A 77 -14.13 -15.68 -25.58
CA GLY A 77 -13.61 -16.38 -26.77
C GLY A 77 -12.25 -17.08 -26.61
N HIS A 78 -11.54 -16.88 -25.50
CA HIS A 78 -10.19 -17.44 -25.25
C HIS A 78 -10.16 -18.24 -23.94
N GLY A 79 -11.07 -19.21 -23.83
CA GLY A 79 -11.22 -20.10 -22.69
C GLY A 79 -11.17 -21.58 -23.05
N HIS A 80 -10.23 -21.98 -23.91
CA HIS A 80 -9.75 -23.35 -24.05
C HIS A 80 -8.48 -23.33 -24.89
N ASP A 81 -7.53 -24.20 -24.55
CA ASP A 81 -6.20 -24.39 -25.14
C ASP A 81 -5.11 -23.56 -24.45
N ASP A 82 -4.49 -24.17 -23.43
CA ASP A 82 -3.04 -24.29 -23.27
C ASP A 82 -2.75 -25.07 -21.96
N ASP A 83 -3.10 -26.36 -21.95
CA ASP A 83 -2.37 -27.37 -21.19
C ASP A 83 -1.90 -28.42 -22.22
N ASP A 84 -0.62 -28.82 -22.11
CA ASP A 84 0.11 -29.80 -22.93
C ASP A 84 0.66 -29.33 -24.29
N GLU A 85 1.94 -28.95 -24.33
CA GLU A 85 2.98 -29.85 -24.89
C GLU A 85 4.39 -29.20 -24.85
N GLU A 86 5.24 -29.74 -23.97
CA GLU A 86 6.66 -29.87 -24.27
C GLU A 86 6.87 -31.18 -25.05
N GLY A 87 7.32 -31.04 -26.30
CA GLY A 87 8.32 -31.93 -26.89
C GLY A 87 7.87 -33.26 -27.50
N SER A 88 7.86 -33.32 -28.84
CA SER A 88 8.73 -34.24 -29.59
C SER A 88 8.39 -34.21 -31.07
N GLY A 89 9.32 -33.74 -31.89
CA GLY A 89 9.23 -33.88 -33.34
C GLY A 89 9.31 -35.34 -33.77
N ARG A 90 8.41 -35.75 -34.69
CA ARG A 90 8.70 -36.83 -35.66
C ARG A 90 7.82 -36.73 -36.91
N THR A 91 8.52 -36.68 -38.03
CA THR A 91 8.20 -36.87 -39.44
C THR A 91 6.81 -37.43 -39.81
N ARG A 92 6.13 -36.71 -40.73
CA ARG A 92 4.94 -37.16 -41.46
C ARG A 92 5.19 -38.46 -42.22
N ILE A 93 4.36 -39.48 -41.97
CA ILE A 93 4.04 -40.53 -42.94
C ILE A 93 2.52 -40.58 -43.06
N HIS A 94 2.02 -40.37 -44.28
CA HIS A 94 0.62 -40.55 -44.67
C HIS A 94 0.21 -42.02 -44.56
N ARG A 95 -0.98 -42.31 -43.99
CA ARG A 95 -1.75 -43.50 -44.37
C ARG A 95 -3.25 -43.33 -44.17
N ASP A 96 -3.99 -43.90 -45.12
CA ASP A 96 -5.42 -43.84 -45.40
C ASP A 96 -6.38 -44.33 -44.30
N PRO A 97 -7.65 -43.92 -44.33
CA PRO A 97 -8.70 -44.28 -43.39
C PRO A 97 -9.45 -45.54 -43.86
N GLU A 98 -8.88 -46.73 -43.67
CA GLU A 98 -9.62 -47.97 -43.95
C GLU A 98 -9.12 -49.13 -43.06
N GLU A 99 -9.32 -49.03 -41.74
CA GLU A 99 -9.25 -50.22 -40.87
C GLU A 99 -10.03 -50.01 -39.56
N ARG A 100 -11.31 -49.68 -39.71
CA ARG A 100 -12.31 -49.78 -38.63
C ARG A 100 -13.04 -51.11 -38.74
N ALA A 101 -12.41 -52.21 -38.32
CA ALA A 101 -13.12 -53.45 -38.02
C ALA A 101 -12.22 -54.42 -37.26
N ARG A 102 -12.34 -54.43 -35.93
CA ARG A 102 -12.32 -55.61 -35.03
C ARG A 102 -11.94 -55.17 -33.60
N GLU A 103 -12.94 -54.81 -32.81
CA GLU A 103 -12.88 -54.98 -31.35
C GLU A 103 -13.30 -56.41 -30.99
N PRO A 104 -12.76 -56.95 -29.89
CA PRO A 104 -13.64 -57.64 -28.95
C PRO A 104 -13.42 -57.18 -27.48
N GLU A 105 -14.54 -56.78 -26.88
CA GLU A 105 -15.06 -56.95 -25.50
C GLU A 105 -14.13 -57.07 -24.27
N ARG A 106 -14.27 -56.08 -23.34
CA ARG A 106 -14.56 -56.09 -21.87
C ARG A 106 -14.00 -57.23 -20.97
N PRO A 107 -13.70 -57.03 -19.65
CA PRO A 107 -14.63 -56.41 -18.66
C PRO A 107 -14.03 -55.64 -17.45
N TRP A 108 -14.98 -55.07 -16.68
CA TRP A 108 -14.87 -54.23 -15.49
C TRP A 108 -14.55 -55.01 -14.20
N GLU A 109 -13.75 -54.42 -13.29
CA GLU A 109 -13.72 -54.76 -11.87
C GLU A 109 -13.70 -53.50 -10.99
N GLN A 110 -14.48 -53.55 -9.90
CA GLN A 110 -14.72 -52.53 -8.87
C GLN A 110 -13.99 -52.88 -7.56
N ASP A 111 -13.94 -51.89 -6.65
CA ASP A 111 -13.75 -51.91 -5.17
C ASP A 111 -12.33 -51.71 -4.57
N PRO A 112 -12.17 -51.21 -3.31
CA PRO A 112 -12.99 -50.28 -2.48
C PRO A 112 -12.14 -49.28 -1.61
N PRO A 113 -12.74 -48.43 -0.73
CA PRO A 113 -12.02 -47.51 0.18
C PRO A 113 -11.82 -48.08 1.60
N THR A 114 -10.84 -47.60 2.37
CA THR A 114 -10.68 -47.96 3.81
C THR A 114 -10.19 -46.81 4.70
N ARG A 115 -10.68 -46.86 5.95
CA ARG A 115 -10.67 -45.90 7.05
C ARG A 115 -9.50 -46.12 8.04
N GLU A 116 -9.25 -45.06 8.84
CA GLU A 116 -8.77 -45.02 10.24
C GLU A 116 -7.28 -45.29 10.56
N SER A 117 -6.64 -44.31 11.24
CA SER A 117 -6.31 -44.39 12.68
C SER A 117 -5.57 -43.14 13.19
N GLU A 118 -6.14 -42.51 14.22
CA GLU A 118 -5.53 -41.51 15.12
C GLU A 118 -4.70 -42.20 16.22
N GLU A 119 -3.57 -41.60 16.60
CA GLU A 119 -2.85 -41.65 17.90
C GLU A 119 -1.75 -40.58 17.77
N GLY A 120 -1.51 -39.57 18.60
CA GLY A 120 -1.71 -39.38 20.03
C GLY A 120 -0.36 -38.90 20.61
N ARG A 121 -0.19 -37.61 20.90
CA ARG A 121 0.83 -37.13 21.86
C ARG A 121 0.52 -35.72 22.37
N GLU A 122 0.25 -35.67 23.67
CA GLU A 122 -0.06 -34.52 24.51
C GLU A 122 1.19 -33.84 25.10
N GLY A 123 1.00 -32.60 25.57
CA GLY A 123 1.79 -31.87 26.58
C GLY A 123 2.77 -30.85 26.01
N GLU A 124 2.89 -29.59 26.44
CA GLU A 124 2.35 -28.72 27.51
C GLU A 124 2.62 -27.27 26.97
N GLY A 125 1.91 -26.16 27.20
CA GLY A 125 1.09 -25.73 28.32
C GLY A 125 1.68 -24.46 28.96
N GLU A 126 1.62 -23.30 28.30
CA GLU A 126 1.76 -22.00 28.98
C GLU A 126 0.70 -21.02 28.45
N GLY A 127 -0.33 -20.79 29.26
CA GLY A 127 -1.44 -19.90 28.98
C GLY A 127 -1.26 -18.55 29.66
N GLU A 128 -1.61 -17.48 28.95
CA GLU A 128 -1.81 -16.15 29.52
C GLU A 128 -3.14 -15.55 29.02
N GLY A 129 -4.14 -15.60 29.89
CA GLY A 129 -4.98 -14.43 30.21
C GLY A 129 -5.99 -13.92 29.17
N GLU A 130 -6.93 -14.75 28.73
CA GLU A 130 -8.22 -14.24 28.23
C GLU A 130 -9.10 -13.85 29.42
N ALA A 131 -9.25 -12.55 29.67
CA ALA A 131 -10.11 -12.02 30.71
C ALA A 131 -10.96 -10.84 30.18
N TRP A 132 -12.24 -11.17 29.96
CA TRP A 132 -13.43 -10.30 29.88
C TRP A 132 -13.66 -9.47 28.61
N GLU A 133 -14.07 -10.14 27.53
CA GLU A 133 -14.90 -9.51 26.50
C GLU A 133 -16.35 -9.44 26.99
N HIS A 134 -16.82 -8.22 27.30
CA HIS A 134 -18.23 -7.98 27.59
C HIS A 134 -19.07 -8.20 26.32
N HIS A 135 -19.97 -9.17 26.40
CA HIS A 135 -20.93 -9.53 25.37
C HIS A 135 -21.79 -8.35 24.91
N SER A 136 -21.78 -8.08 23.60
CA SER A 136 -22.88 -7.47 22.86
C SER A 136 -22.84 -7.93 21.42
N GLY A 137 -23.83 -8.75 21.03
CA GLY A 137 -24.25 -8.94 19.63
C GLY A 137 -23.41 -9.88 18.77
N GLY A 138 -23.85 -11.13 18.66
CA GLY A 138 -23.33 -12.10 17.70
C GLY A 138 -23.64 -11.73 16.25
N GLY A 139 -22.62 -11.30 15.53
CA GLY A 139 -22.50 -11.37 14.08
C GLY A 139 -21.06 -11.72 13.77
N ARG A 140 -20.80 -12.60 12.79
CA ARG A 140 -19.43 -12.84 12.28
C ARG A 140 -18.77 -11.48 12.06
N ARG A 141 -17.80 -11.10 12.91
CA ARG A 141 -17.02 -9.87 12.76
C ARG A 141 -16.38 -9.90 11.37
N ARG A 142 -16.96 -9.17 10.42
CA ARG A 142 -16.38 -9.04 9.09
C ARG A 142 -14.99 -8.40 9.26
N ARG A 143 -14.00 -8.99 8.58
CA ARG A 143 -12.62 -8.52 8.59
C ARG A 143 -12.59 -7.08 8.04
N ASN A 144 -11.99 -6.14 8.77
CA ASN A 144 -11.81 -4.77 8.29
C ASN A 144 -10.92 -4.81 7.02
N PRO A 145 -11.44 -4.48 5.82
CA PRO A 145 -10.69 -4.60 4.57
C PRO A 145 -9.54 -3.59 4.47
N TYR A 146 -9.60 -2.53 5.28
CA TYR A 146 -8.57 -1.49 5.35
C TYR A 146 -7.40 -1.83 6.28
N HIS A 147 -7.42 -3.00 6.94
CA HIS A 147 -6.34 -3.45 7.84
C HIS A 147 -5.72 -4.76 7.36
N PHE A 148 -4.40 -4.70 7.16
CA PHE A 148 -3.58 -5.81 6.70
C PHE A 148 -2.61 -6.22 7.81
N ASN A 149 -3.00 -7.26 8.54
CA ASN A 149 -2.17 -7.83 9.59
C ASN A 149 -0.87 -8.43 9.02
N HIS A 150 0.27 -8.08 9.63
CA HIS A 150 1.60 -8.46 9.14
C HIS A 150 1.86 -9.97 9.08
N ARG A 151 1.13 -10.78 9.85
CA ARG A 151 1.28 -12.25 9.88
C ARG A 151 0.52 -12.93 8.75
N ARG A 152 -0.61 -12.35 8.32
CA ARG A 152 -1.55 -12.99 7.37
C ARG A 152 -1.50 -12.39 5.97
N SER A 153 -1.18 -11.10 5.85
CA SER A 153 -1.27 -10.38 4.58
C SER A 153 0.06 -10.28 3.83
N PHE A 154 1.19 -10.62 4.45
CA PHE A 154 2.49 -10.63 3.80
C PHE A 154 2.86 -12.03 3.29
N HIS A 155 3.43 -12.07 2.10
CA HIS A 155 3.96 -13.27 1.48
C HIS A 155 5.48 -13.16 1.38
N THR A 156 6.19 -14.17 1.87
CA THR A 156 7.65 -14.25 1.72
C THR A 156 8.01 -14.44 0.25
N ARG A 157 8.82 -13.52 -0.27
CA ARG A 157 9.38 -13.56 -1.63
C ARG A 157 10.74 -14.23 -1.66
N PHE A 158 11.49 -14.07 -0.58
CA PHE A 158 12.79 -14.69 -0.39
C PHE A 158 13.08 -14.80 1.10
N GLN A 159 13.76 -15.87 1.52
CA GLN A 159 14.24 -16.03 2.88
C GLN A 159 15.45 -16.97 2.89
N ASN A 160 16.48 -16.60 3.63
CA ASN A 160 17.60 -17.46 3.97
C ASN A 160 18.09 -17.12 5.40
N GLU A 161 19.23 -17.67 5.80
CA GLU A 161 19.82 -17.40 7.11
C GLU A 161 20.31 -15.95 7.29
N HIS A 162 20.42 -15.16 6.23
CA HIS A 162 20.90 -13.78 6.30
C HIS A 162 19.77 -12.75 6.35
N GLY A 163 18.53 -13.16 6.11
CA GLY A 163 17.39 -12.27 6.13
C GLY A 163 16.21 -12.76 5.32
N TRP A 164 15.27 -11.86 5.10
CA TRP A 164 14.08 -12.16 4.29
C TRP A 164 13.58 -10.91 3.56
N ILE A 165 12.81 -11.17 2.51
CA ILE A 165 12.04 -10.19 1.73
C ILE A 165 10.59 -10.65 1.75
N ARG A 166 9.67 -9.79 2.21
CA ARG A 166 8.23 -10.06 2.21
C ARG A 166 7.51 -8.97 1.45
N ALA A 167 6.47 -9.35 0.71
CA ALA A 167 5.61 -8.41 0.01
C ALA A 167 4.18 -8.53 0.52
N LEU A 168 3.54 -7.40 0.77
CA LEU A 168 2.12 -7.35 1.07
C LEU A 168 1.32 -7.91 -0.12
N GLN A 169 0.20 -8.59 0.16
CA GLN A 169 -0.82 -8.91 -0.83
C GLN A 169 -1.21 -7.65 -1.62
N ARG A 170 -1.71 -7.84 -2.85
CA ARG A 170 -2.28 -6.71 -3.60
C ARG A 170 -3.47 -6.13 -2.83
N PHE A 171 -3.61 -4.81 -2.84
CA PHE A 171 -4.72 -4.13 -2.16
C PHE A 171 -6.07 -4.52 -2.78
N ASP A 172 -6.14 -4.58 -4.11
CA ASP A 172 -7.34 -4.91 -4.88
C ASP A 172 -7.67 -6.41 -4.93
N ARG A 173 -7.00 -7.25 -4.13
CA ARG A 173 -7.22 -8.71 -4.13
C ARG A 173 -8.59 -9.07 -3.56
N ASP A 174 -8.91 -8.49 -2.41
CA ASP A 174 -10.07 -8.89 -1.59
C ASP A 174 -11.18 -7.82 -1.59
N ASP A 175 -10.89 -6.60 -2.08
CA ASP A 175 -11.84 -5.48 -2.08
C ASP A 175 -11.58 -4.54 -3.28
N GLU A 176 -12.61 -4.34 -4.11
CA GLU A 176 -12.55 -3.51 -5.31
C GLU A 176 -12.40 -2.01 -5.02
N ASN A 177 -12.69 -1.56 -3.80
CA ASN A 177 -12.48 -0.18 -3.36
C ASN A 177 -11.00 0.24 -3.47
N PHE A 178 -10.08 -0.72 -3.54
CA PHE A 178 -8.65 -0.46 -3.71
C PHE A 178 -8.16 -0.43 -5.16
N ARG A 179 -9.06 -0.45 -6.16
CA ARG A 179 -8.67 -0.38 -7.60
C ARG A 179 -7.75 0.81 -7.90
N ALA A 180 -7.95 1.96 -7.26
CA ALA A 180 -7.10 3.14 -7.44
C ALA A 180 -5.64 2.92 -7.02
N ILE A 181 -5.39 2.01 -6.07
CA ILE A 181 -4.06 1.72 -5.54
C ILE A 181 -3.53 0.33 -5.93
N ARG A 182 -4.16 -0.34 -6.92
CA ARG A 182 -3.78 -1.68 -7.40
C ARG A 182 -2.31 -1.80 -7.84
N ASN A 183 -1.75 -0.68 -8.31
CA ASN A 183 -0.38 -0.59 -8.81
C ASN A 183 0.64 -0.25 -7.71
N TYR A 184 0.23 -0.12 -6.45
CA TYR A 184 1.16 0.11 -5.34
C TYR A 184 1.35 -1.18 -4.55
N ARG A 185 2.59 -1.47 -4.15
CA ARG A 185 2.93 -2.61 -3.30
C ARG A 185 3.81 -2.17 -2.15
N ILE A 186 3.58 -2.76 -1.00
CA ILE A 186 4.46 -2.65 0.16
C ILE A 186 5.40 -3.85 0.21
N ILE A 187 6.70 -3.60 0.27
CA ILE A 187 7.74 -4.60 0.37
C ILE A 187 8.58 -4.30 1.61
N GLU A 188 8.85 -5.33 2.41
CA GLU A 188 9.72 -5.26 3.56
C GLU A 188 10.98 -6.09 3.32
N PHE A 189 12.10 -5.55 3.76
CA PHE A 189 13.37 -6.26 3.88
C PHE A 189 13.78 -6.28 5.34
N GLU A 190 14.27 -7.42 5.80
CA GLU A 190 15.04 -7.50 7.02
C GLU A 190 16.31 -8.30 6.77
N THR A 191 17.46 -7.73 7.11
CA THR A 191 18.75 -8.39 6.92
C THR A 191 19.56 -8.36 8.21
N ARG A 192 20.31 -9.43 8.44
CA ARG A 192 21.23 -9.56 9.57
C ARG A 192 22.43 -8.61 9.41
N PRO A 193 23.24 -8.42 10.47
CA PRO A 193 24.52 -7.72 10.35
C PRO A 193 25.42 -8.29 9.26
N GLU A 194 26.25 -7.43 8.68
CA GLU A 194 27.27 -7.81 7.68
C GLU A 194 26.72 -8.56 6.46
N THR A 195 25.60 -8.08 5.89
CA THR A 195 24.94 -8.67 4.72
C THR A 195 24.79 -7.67 3.57
N LEU A 196 24.72 -8.16 2.34
CA LEU A 196 24.42 -7.40 1.13
C LEU A 196 23.18 -7.97 0.45
N VAL A 197 22.26 -7.08 0.09
CA VAL A 197 21.20 -7.40 -0.87
C VAL A 197 21.74 -7.14 -2.27
N LEU A 198 21.70 -8.18 -3.12
CA LEU A 198 22.30 -8.14 -4.44
C LEU A 198 21.69 -7.04 -5.33
N PRO A 199 22.45 -6.55 -6.33
CA PRO A 199 21.97 -5.60 -7.32
C PRO A 199 20.68 -6.09 -7.99
N HIS A 200 19.65 -5.24 -7.96
CA HIS A 200 18.34 -5.47 -8.57
C HIS A 200 17.74 -4.16 -9.08
N HIS A 201 16.93 -4.22 -10.12
CA HIS A 201 16.14 -3.09 -10.58
C HIS A 201 14.64 -3.42 -10.50
N SER A 202 13.79 -2.44 -10.77
CA SER A 202 12.34 -2.61 -10.84
C SER A 202 11.80 -1.90 -12.08
N ASP A 203 10.70 -2.41 -12.61
CA ASP A 203 9.97 -1.78 -13.71
C ASP A 203 9.10 -0.59 -13.26
N ALA A 204 9.23 -0.14 -12.01
CA ALA A 204 8.66 1.10 -11.53
C ALA A 204 9.61 1.88 -10.62
N GLU A 205 9.22 3.12 -10.40
CA GLU A 205 9.82 3.96 -9.37
C GLU A 205 9.40 3.48 -7.99
N TYR A 206 10.28 3.64 -7.01
CA TYR A 206 9.99 3.26 -5.64
C TYR A 206 10.64 4.19 -4.62
N ILE A 207 9.94 4.33 -3.50
CA ILE A 207 10.44 5.03 -2.32
C ILE A 207 10.89 3.99 -1.30
N VAL A 208 12.09 4.18 -0.78
CA VAL A 208 12.72 3.36 0.26
C VAL A 208 12.74 4.16 1.55
N VAL A 209 12.36 3.52 2.65
CA VAL A 209 12.43 4.06 4.01
C VAL A 209 13.30 3.15 4.84
N ILE A 210 14.37 3.70 5.41
CA ILE A 210 15.19 2.97 6.38
C ILE A 210 14.47 3.04 7.73
N VAL A 211 13.90 1.92 8.16
CA VAL A 211 13.08 1.86 9.38
C VAL A 211 13.94 1.60 10.61
N LEU A 212 14.93 0.72 10.50
CA LEU A 212 15.84 0.36 11.58
C LEU A 212 17.23 0.09 11.04
N GLY A 213 18.27 0.46 11.79
CA GLY A 213 19.66 0.16 11.46
C GLY A 213 20.32 1.19 10.54
N LYS A 214 21.48 0.81 9.99
CA LYS A 214 22.29 1.62 9.09
C LYS A 214 22.74 0.79 7.91
N ALA A 215 22.79 1.41 6.74
CA ALA A 215 23.19 0.74 5.52
C ALA A 215 24.05 1.63 4.63
N ILE A 216 24.73 1.00 3.69
CA ILE A 216 25.19 1.68 2.47
C ILE A 216 24.18 1.35 1.40
N PHE A 217 23.64 2.37 0.73
CA PHE A 217 22.68 2.21 -0.35
C PHE A 217 23.29 2.76 -1.64
N SER A 218 23.35 1.93 -2.68
CA SER A 218 23.91 2.30 -3.99
C SER A 218 22.82 2.27 -5.05
N ILE A 219 22.82 3.30 -5.90
CA ILE A 219 21.94 3.43 -7.07
C ILE A 219 22.85 3.57 -8.30
N VAL A 220 22.63 2.72 -9.29
CA VAL A 220 23.38 2.67 -10.54
C VAL A 220 22.41 2.96 -11.69
N GLU A 221 22.73 3.99 -12.44
CA GLU A 221 22.08 4.42 -13.68
C GLU A 221 23.10 4.36 -14.83
N ASN A 222 22.67 4.58 -16.08
CA ASN A 222 23.47 4.33 -17.29
C ASN A 222 24.93 4.80 -17.21
N ASP A 223 25.16 6.04 -16.76
CA ASP A 223 26.49 6.66 -16.77
C ASP A 223 26.98 7.06 -15.37
N ASN A 224 26.24 6.72 -14.31
CA ASN A 224 26.55 7.17 -12.96
C ASN A 224 26.19 6.11 -11.90
N LYS A 225 27.03 6.05 -10.86
CA LYS A 225 26.77 5.31 -9.64
C LYS A 225 26.84 6.28 -8.47
N GLU A 226 25.75 6.37 -7.73
CA GLU A 226 25.70 7.08 -6.47
C GLU A 226 25.64 6.08 -5.32
N THR A 227 26.32 6.38 -4.22
CA THR A 227 26.34 5.52 -3.04
C THR A 227 26.25 6.40 -1.81
N TYR A 228 25.39 6.03 -0.88
CA TYR A 228 25.04 6.85 0.28
C TYR A 228 25.14 6.04 1.56
N ASN A 229 25.66 6.68 2.61
CA ASN A 229 25.48 6.18 3.97
C ASN A 229 24.09 6.58 4.45
N VAL A 230 23.27 5.58 4.79
CA VAL A 230 21.89 5.78 5.22
C VAL A 230 21.66 5.18 6.61
N GLU A 231 20.73 5.75 7.34
CA GLU A 231 20.35 5.37 8.70
C GLU A 231 18.84 5.44 8.89
N ALA A 232 18.35 4.91 10.02
CA ALA A 232 16.95 4.99 10.39
C ALA A 232 16.38 6.41 10.22
N GLY A 233 15.24 6.51 9.55
CA GLY A 233 14.58 7.75 9.17
C GLY A 233 15.03 8.35 7.85
N ASP A 234 15.97 7.74 7.12
CA ASP A 234 16.28 8.16 5.74
C ASP A 234 15.27 7.65 4.73
N PHE A 235 14.95 8.51 3.76
CA PHE A 235 14.08 8.27 2.61
C PHE A 235 14.91 8.38 1.33
N LEU A 236 14.71 7.45 0.40
CA LEU A 236 15.37 7.44 -0.90
C LEU A 236 14.35 7.21 -2.00
N ARG A 237 14.47 7.95 -3.11
CA ARG A 237 13.81 7.60 -4.36
C ARG A 237 14.77 6.79 -5.22
N VAL A 238 14.26 5.72 -5.80
CA VAL A 238 14.95 5.01 -6.88
C VAL A 238 14.06 5.04 -8.11
N ARG A 239 14.63 5.54 -9.21
CA ARG A 239 13.92 5.63 -10.49
C ARG A 239 13.71 4.26 -11.11
N LYS A 240 12.69 4.18 -11.95
CA LYS A 240 12.38 3.00 -12.76
C LYS A 240 13.60 2.57 -13.56
N GLY A 241 13.91 1.28 -13.55
CA GLY A 241 15.04 0.70 -14.28
C GLY A 241 16.42 0.92 -13.65
N ALA A 242 16.55 1.80 -12.64
CA ALA A 242 17.82 1.96 -11.93
C ALA A 242 18.14 0.70 -11.11
N ILE A 243 19.40 0.27 -11.15
CA ILE A 243 19.88 -0.86 -10.36
C ILE A 243 20.22 -0.36 -8.96
N ALA A 244 19.63 -0.96 -7.93
CA ALA A 244 19.93 -0.68 -6.54
C ALA A 244 20.47 -1.93 -5.82
N TYR A 245 21.36 -1.68 -4.87
CA TYR A 245 21.80 -2.67 -3.88
C TYR A 245 22.11 -1.95 -2.58
N PHE A 246 22.09 -2.70 -1.48
CA PHE A 246 22.42 -2.13 -0.19
C PHE A 246 23.02 -3.16 0.74
N ALA A 247 23.92 -2.69 1.60
CA ALA A 247 24.61 -3.52 2.58
C ALA A 247 24.27 -3.07 4.00
N ASN A 248 23.84 -3.99 4.85
CA ASN A 248 23.84 -3.80 6.30
C ASN A 248 25.29 -3.84 6.77
N THR A 249 25.75 -2.71 7.25
CA THR A 249 27.16 -2.55 7.63
C THR A 249 27.38 -2.54 9.14
N ASP A 250 26.29 -2.71 9.88
CA ASP A 250 26.35 -2.92 11.32
C ASP A 250 26.89 -4.33 11.63
N SER A 251 27.39 -4.51 12.85
CA SER A 251 27.91 -5.79 13.35
C SER A 251 26.95 -6.49 14.31
N ASN A 252 25.96 -5.76 14.85
CA ASN A 252 25.08 -6.23 15.92
C ASN A 252 23.60 -5.95 15.64
N GLN A 253 23.27 -4.95 14.81
CA GLN A 253 21.89 -4.55 14.55
C GLN A 253 21.38 -5.05 13.19
N ASN A 254 20.20 -5.68 13.18
CA ASN A 254 19.50 -5.96 11.92
C ASN A 254 19.10 -4.66 11.22
N LEU A 255 19.13 -4.69 9.90
CA LEU A 255 18.62 -3.61 9.04
C LEU A 255 17.17 -3.94 8.67
N ARG A 256 16.29 -2.95 8.79
CA ARG A 256 14.88 -3.06 8.36
C ARG A 256 14.53 -1.95 7.41
N ILE A 257 14.04 -2.32 6.23
CA ILE A 257 13.70 -1.39 5.15
C ILE A 257 12.26 -1.62 4.71
N LEU A 258 11.54 -0.52 4.51
CA LEU A 258 10.20 -0.48 3.92
C LEU A 258 10.30 0.13 2.52
N LYS A 259 9.64 -0.47 1.54
CA LYS A 259 9.64 -0.05 0.13
C LYS A 259 8.20 0.04 -0.38
N LEU A 260 7.86 1.16 -1.02
CA LEU A 260 6.62 1.33 -1.81
C LEU A 260 6.97 1.19 -3.30
N ALA A 261 6.50 0.14 -3.99
CA ALA A 261 6.97 -0.23 -5.34
C ALA A 261 6.01 -1.09 -6.19
N ILE A 262 6.48 -1.50 -7.39
CA ILE A 262 5.97 -2.52 -8.34
C ILE A 262 7.12 -3.58 -8.49
N PRO A 263 6.95 -4.81 -9.05
CA PRO A 263 7.89 -5.93 -8.85
C PRO A 263 9.36 -5.71 -9.28
N ASN A 264 10.27 -6.59 -8.82
CA ASN A 264 11.72 -6.50 -9.04
C ASN A 264 12.21 -7.43 -10.18
N PHE A 265 13.33 -7.04 -10.81
CA PHE A 265 14.12 -7.80 -11.79
C PHE A 265 15.60 -7.84 -11.37
N TYR A 266 16.26 -8.99 -11.49
CA TYR A 266 17.61 -9.20 -10.96
C TYR A 266 18.65 -9.37 -12.09
N PRO A 267 19.59 -8.41 -12.27
CA PRO A 267 20.75 -8.56 -13.18
C PRO A 267 21.73 -9.62 -12.70
N ALA A 268 21.91 -9.71 -11.39
CA ALA A 268 22.77 -10.69 -10.75
C ALA A 268 21.90 -11.65 -9.94
N GLY A 269 22.20 -12.94 -10.02
CA GLY A 269 21.47 -13.99 -9.34
C GLY A 269 22.22 -15.31 -9.44
N PHE A 270 22.02 -16.18 -8.46
CA PHE A 270 22.56 -17.55 -8.44
C PHE A 270 21.48 -18.50 -9.00
N SER A 271 21.39 -19.73 -8.46
CA SER A 271 20.32 -20.68 -8.76
C SER A 271 18.92 -20.11 -8.50
N ASN A 272 18.76 -19.25 -7.49
CA ASN A 272 17.48 -18.64 -7.15
C ASN A 272 17.61 -17.23 -6.49
N PRO A 273 17.13 -16.14 -7.14
CA PRO A 273 16.56 -16.06 -8.47
C PRO A 273 17.66 -16.17 -9.53
N LYS A 274 17.31 -16.74 -10.69
CA LYS A 274 18.18 -16.70 -11.87
C LYS A 274 18.41 -15.25 -12.30
N SER A 275 19.63 -14.95 -12.71
CA SER A 275 19.92 -13.69 -13.41
C SER A 275 19.00 -13.55 -14.63
N TYR A 276 18.49 -12.34 -14.93
CA TYR A 276 17.73 -12.12 -16.16
C TYR A 276 18.54 -12.48 -17.43
N TYR A 277 19.88 -12.56 -17.34
CA TYR A 277 20.71 -12.97 -18.48
C TYR A 277 20.41 -14.41 -18.90
N SER A 278 19.89 -15.24 -17.99
CA SER A 278 19.50 -16.61 -18.29
C SER A 278 18.30 -16.71 -19.23
N ALA A 279 17.59 -15.61 -19.51
CA ALA A 279 16.48 -15.58 -20.45
C ALA A 279 16.93 -15.46 -21.92
N PHE A 280 18.20 -15.11 -22.17
CA PHE A 280 18.73 -14.92 -23.52
C PHE A 280 19.38 -16.19 -24.06
N SER A 281 19.34 -16.36 -25.39
CA SER A 281 19.97 -17.51 -26.05
C SER A 281 21.49 -17.46 -25.92
N ARG A 282 22.13 -18.62 -26.06
CA ARG A 282 23.59 -18.75 -26.09
C ARG A 282 24.22 -17.81 -27.11
N GLU A 283 23.69 -17.78 -28.33
CA GLU A 283 24.20 -16.97 -29.43
C GLU A 283 24.09 -15.48 -29.10
N THR A 284 22.98 -15.08 -28.47
CA THR A 284 22.77 -13.69 -28.02
C THR A 284 23.79 -13.30 -26.96
N LEU A 285 24.04 -14.17 -25.98
CA LEU A 285 25.00 -13.93 -24.89
C LEU A 285 26.44 -13.91 -25.40
N GLU A 286 26.83 -14.88 -26.24
CA GLU A 286 28.16 -14.91 -26.88
C GLU A 286 28.40 -13.66 -27.72
N ALA A 287 27.41 -13.21 -28.50
CA ALA A 287 27.51 -11.96 -29.25
C ALA A 287 27.53 -10.70 -28.35
N THR A 288 26.79 -10.71 -27.23
CA THR A 288 26.70 -9.58 -26.28
C THR A 288 27.99 -9.38 -25.50
N PHE A 289 28.56 -10.46 -24.97
CA PHE A 289 29.77 -10.42 -24.16
C PHE A 289 31.04 -10.60 -25.00
N ASN A 290 30.92 -11.00 -26.27
CA ASN A 290 32.03 -11.28 -27.18
C ASN A 290 33.03 -12.29 -26.56
N ASP A 291 32.50 -13.34 -25.94
CA ASP A 291 33.25 -14.41 -25.28
C ASP A 291 32.52 -15.74 -25.47
N ASN A 292 33.16 -16.86 -25.18
CA ASN A 292 32.54 -18.17 -25.27
C ASN A 292 31.47 -18.36 -24.19
N TYR A 293 30.42 -19.14 -24.51
CA TYR A 293 29.33 -19.37 -23.57
C TYR A 293 29.80 -20.03 -22.27
N ASP A 294 30.80 -20.91 -22.31
CA ASP A 294 31.28 -21.60 -21.12
C ASP A 294 31.89 -20.61 -20.09
N THR A 295 32.59 -19.57 -20.57
CA THR A 295 33.08 -18.48 -19.71
C THR A 295 31.92 -17.62 -19.21
N ILE A 296 30.96 -17.28 -20.08
CA ILE A 296 29.78 -16.49 -19.69
C ILE A 296 28.94 -17.24 -18.65
N GLN A 297 28.73 -18.54 -18.85
CA GLN A 297 28.01 -19.40 -17.94
C GLN A 297 28.71 -19.44 -16.58
N ARG A 298 30.02 -19.70 -16.57
CA ARG A 298 30.81 -19.74 -15.34
C ARG A 298 30.85 -18.41 -14.58
N VAL A 299 30.91 -17.27 -15.29
CA VAL A 299 31.17 -15.95 -14.68
C VAL A 299 29.88 -15.17 -14.39
N VAL A 300 28.86 -15.27 -15.24
CA VAL A 300 27.65 -14.41 -15.19
C VAL A 300 26.41 -15.21 -14.76
N LEU A 301 26.25 -16.44 -15.26
CA LEU A 301 25.04 -17.25 -14.99
C LEU A 301 25.21 -18.19 -13.78
N GLY A 302 26.45 -18.50 -13.42
CA GLY A 302 26.77 -19.61 -12.51
C GLY A 302 26.73 -20.97 -13.22
N ASN A 303 27.47 -21.93 -12.68
CA ASN A 303 27.41 -23.32 -13.15
C ASN A 303 26.06 -23.92 -12.71
N GLY A 304 25.03 -23.83 -13.54
CA GLY A 304 23.75 -24.47 -13.25
C GLY A 304 23.90 -25.98 -13.12
N GLU A 305 23.42 -26.55 -12.01
CA GLU A 305 23.08 -27.96 -11.70
C GLU A 305 24.06 -29.10 -12.11
N ARG A 306 25.18 -28.81 -12.75
CA ARG A 306 26.24 -29.77 -13.07
C ARG A 306 27.41 -29.49 -12.16
N GLU A 307 27.74 -30.51 -11.37
CA GLU A 307 28.81 -30.61 -10.36
C GLU A 307 28.34 -30.39 -8.91
N GLU A 308 27.46 -31.29 -8.45
CA GLU A 308 27.55 -31.86 -7.09
C GLU A 308 28.76 -32.81 -7.00
N GLU A 309 29.98 -32.39 -7.37
CA GLU A 309 31.18 -33.17 -7.07
C GLU A 309 32.30 -32.24 -6.61
N GLU A 310 32.52 -32.26 -5.29
CA GLU A 310 33.81 -32.09 -4.63
C GLU A 310 34.69 -30.91 -5.05
N HIS A 311 34.20 -29.68 -4.92
CA HIS A 311 35.01 -28.55 -4.39
C HIS A 311 34.10 -27.41 -3.95
N SER A 312 33.73 -27.44 -2.67
CA SER A 312 33.01 -26.39 -1.96
C SER A 312 33.82 -25.07 -1.97
N SER A 313 33.61 -24.25 -2.99
CA SER A 313 33.60 -22.81 -2.78
C SER A 313 32.22 -22.48 -2.22
N GLU A 314 32.18 -21.82 -1.06
CA GLU A 314 30.98 -21.38 -0.36
C GLU A 314 30.18 -20.39 -1.24
N GLN A 315 29.53 -20.87 -2.30
CA GLN A 315 28.69 -20.05 -3.16
C GLN A 315 27.47 -19.64 -2.35
N GLN A 316 27.39 -18.35 -2.01
CA GLN A 316 26.36 -17.79 -1.16
C GLN A 316 25.01 -17.85 -1.88
N GLU A 317 24.12 -18.74 -1.43
CA GLU A 317 22.83 -18.94 -2.08
C GLU A 317 21.86 -17.78 -1.79
N GLY A 318 21.30 -17.20 -2.87
CA GLY A 318 20.18 -16.26 -2.81
C GLY A 318 20.51 -14.77 -2.99
N VAL A 319 19.51 -13.90 -2.78
CA VAL A 319 19.63 -12.43 -3.00
C VAL A 319 20.14 -11.64 -1.79
N ILE A 320 20.26 -12.29 -0.63
CA ILE A 320 20.80 -11.69 0.60
C ILE A 320 22.01 -12.52 1.00
N VAL A 321 23.19 -11.95 0.88
CA VAL A 321 24.45 -12.69 1.04
C VAL A 321 25.28 -12.10 2.17
N LYS A 322 26.10 -12.93 2.83
CA LYS A 322 27.04 -12.45 3.86
C LYS A 322 28.21 -11.73 3.20
N VAL A 323 28.70 -10.66 3.79
CA VAL A 323 29.79 -9.88 3.22
C VAL A 323 30.88 -9.68 4.26
N SER A 324 32.13 -9.85 3.84
CA SER A 324 33.27 -9.63 4.73
C SER A 324 33.39 -8.17 5.14
N ARG A 325 33.96 -7.92 6.32
CA ARG A 325 34.24 -6.55 6.79
C ARG A 325 35.13 -5.76 5.83
N GLU A 326 36.00 -6.42 5.08
CA GLU A 326 36.86 -5.77 4.09
C GLU A 326 36.07 -5.29 2.87
N GLN A 327 35.21 -6.15 2.32
CA GLN A 327 34.28 -5.75 1.24
C GLN A 327 33.36 -4.60 1.68
N LEU A 328 32.84 -4.64 2.93
CA LEU A 328 32.05 -3.54 3.47
C LEU A 328 32.87 -2.25 3.63
N ARG A 329 34.14 -2.34 4.05
CA ARG A 329 35.04 -1.18 4.12
C ARG A 329 35.25 -0.55 2.75
N GLU A 330 35.49 -1.34 1.72
CA GLU A 330 35.65 -0.83 0.35
C GLU A 330 34.35 -0.20 -0.17
N LEU A 331 33.18 -0.80 0.08
CA LEU A 331 31.89 -0.18 -0.22
C LEU A 331 31.71 1.19 0.48
N ARG A 332 32.15 1.32 1.74
CA ARG A 332 32.07 2.58 2.50
C ARG A 332 32.93 3.69 1.89
N ARG A 333 34.08 3.36 1.28
CA ARG A 333 34.98 4.37 0.71
C ARG A 333 34.34 5.15 -0.44
N HIS A 334 33.39 4.53 -1.14
CA HIS A 334 32.65 5.15 -2.24
C HIS A 334 31.35 5.83 -1.78
N ALA A 335 30.98 5.70 -0.51
CA ALA A 335 29.73 6.24 0.01
C ALA A 335 29.86 7.73 0.33
N LYS A 336 29.07 8.55 -0.37
CA LYS A 336 28.90 9.97 -0.08
C LYS A 336 28.24 10.12 1.30
N SER A 337 28.76 11.04 2.10
CA SER A 337 28.02 11.61 3.23
C SER A 337 26.86 12.47 2.73
N LYS A 338 25.77 12.56 3.51
CA LYS A 338 24.58 13.34 3.16
C LYS A 338 24.97 14.76 2.70
N PRO A 339 24.40 15.29 1.60
CA PRO A 339 24.63 16.68 1.23
C PRO A 339 24.12 17.57 2.36
N SER A 340 24.98 18.45 2.89
CA SER A 340 24.53 19.43 3.88
C SER A 340 23.57 20.41 3.21
N SER A 341 22.53 20.84 3.91
CA SER A 341 21.54 21.84 3.45
C SER A 341 22.13 23.22 3.06
N LYS A 342 23.46 23.39 3.11
CA LYS A 342 24.20 24.60 2.76
C LYS A 342 25.04 24.50 1.48
N SER A 343 25.04 23.37 0.77
CA SER A 343 25.80 23.19 -0.47
C SER A 343 24.87 23.20 -1.68
N SER A 344 24.55 24.40 -2.17
CA SER A 344 23.67 24.62 -3.33
C SER A 344 24.42 24.64 -4.66
N SER A 345 25.45 23.81 -4.82
CA SER A 345 26.32 23.86 -6.02
C SER A 345 26.69 22.49 -6.62
N SER A 346 25.98 21.42 -6.30
CA SER A 346 26.07 20.17 -7.08
C SER A 346 24.96 20.12 -8.13
N SER A 347 25.30 19.61 -9.32
CA SER A 347 24.43 19.46 -10.48
C SER A 347 23.02 18.96 -10.12
N SER A 348 22.00 19.56 -10.73
CA SER A 348 20.57 19.32 -10.48
C SER A 348 20.16 17.84 -10.46
N SER A 349 20.83 16.98 -11.24
CA SER A 349 20.56 15.54 -11.29
C SER A 349 20.92 14.76 -10.01
N SER A 350 21.87 15.25 -9.21
CA SER A 350 22.34 14.56 -7.99
C SER A 350 21.42 14.78 -6.77
N CYS A 351 20.55 15.79 -6.82
CA CYS A 351 19.63 16.11 -5.72
C CYS A 351 18.35 15.26 -5.74
N GLU A 352 17.91 14.79 -6.91
CA GLU A 352 16.68 13.99 -7.05
C GLU A 352 16.81 12.56 -6.50
N SER A 353 18.02 12.03 -6.46
CA SER A 353 18.34 10.68 -5.95
C SER A 353 18.94 10.69 -4.55
N ALA A 354 19.38 11.85 -4.05
CA ALA A 354 20.00 11.97 -2.74
C ALA A 354 18.99 11.65 -1.61
N PRO A 355 19.40 10.92 -0.56
CA PRO A 355 18.55 10.66 0.58
C PRO A 355 18.21 11.95 1.33
N PHE A 356 17.00 12.02 1.89
CA PHE A 356 16.64 13.02 2.90
C PHE A 356 16.22 12.32 4.19
N ASN A 357 16.48 12.94 5.35
CA ASN A 357 16.18 12.34 6.64
C ASN A 357 14.89 12.91 7.24
N ARG A 358 14.22 12.11 8.07
CA ARG A 358 13.13 12.54 8.95
C ARG A 358 13.41 13.85 9.69
N ARG A 359 14.64 14.08 10.14
CA ARG A 359 15.05 15.29 10.87
C ARG A 359 14.93 16.57 10.03
N ASP A 360 14.99 16.44 8.71
CA ASP A 360 14.87 17.56 7.77
C ASP A 360 13.41 17.83 7.39
N ILE A 361 12.50 16.91 7.72
CA ILE A 361 11.07 17.05 7.42
C ILE A 361 10.44 18.05 8.39
N PRO A 362 9.70 19.06 7.90
CA PRO A 362 9.03 20.01 8.77
C PRO A 362 7.93 19.31 9.58
N VAL A 363 7.87 19.65 10.87
CA VAL A 363 6.75 19.29 11.73
C VAL A 363 5.54 20.12 11.30
N ARG A 364 4.45 19.46 10.92
CA ARG A 364 3.18 20.13 10.58
C ARG A 364 2.30 20.33 11.81
N PHE A 365 2.19 19.30 12.64
CA PHE A 365 1.40 19.33 13.88
C PHE A 365 2.22 18.77 15.05
N SER A 366 2.18 19.42 16.20
CA SER A 366 2.92 18.94 17.39
C SER A 366 2.36 19.52 18.68
N ASN A 367 2.37 18.69 19.72
CA ASN A 367 2.21 19.08 21.11
C ASN A 367 2.86 18.02 22.03
N GLU A 368 2.51 17.99 23.31
CA GLU A 368 3.03 17.02 24.28
C GLU A 368 2.53 15.57 24.07
N ASN A 369 1.49 15.38 23.26
CA ASN A 369 0.82 14.10 23.03
C ASN A 369 1.24 13.42 21.72
N GLY A 370 1.90 14.14 20.82
CA GLY A 370 2.39 13.57 19.58
C GLY A 370 2.93 14.61 18.61
N LYS A 371 3.42 14.10 17.48
CA LYS A 371 4.01 14.88 16.39
C LYS A 371 3.64 14.27 15.05
N PHE A 372 3.33 15.14 14.09
CA PHE A 372 3.06 14.81 12.71
C PHE A 372 4.04 15.59 11.82
N TRP A 373 4.76 14.87 10.98
CA TRP A 373 5.66 15.44 9.98
C TRP A 373 5.12 15.15 8.59
N GLU A 374 5.32 16.09 7.66
CA GLU A 374 4.89 15.94 6.28
C GLU A 374 6.03 16.36 5.34
N ALA A 375 6.46 15.45 4.47
CA ALA A 375 7.35 15.76 3.36
C ALA A 375 6.54 15.93 2.08
N CYS A 376 6.51 17.15 1.55
CA CYS A 376 5.79 17.51 0.35
C CYS A 376 6.76 17.71 -0.85
N PRO A 377 6.32 17.42 -2.09
CA PRO A 377 7.11 17.59 -3.32
C PRO A 377 7.69 18.99 -3.56
N GLU A 378 7.08 20.04 -3.00
CA GLU A 378 7.55 21.42 -3.12
C GLU A 378 8.88 21.64 -2.40
N LYS A 379 9.14 20.86 -1.33
CA LYS A 379 10.36 20.97 -0.51
C LYS A 379 11.34 19.83 -0.75
N PHE A 380 10.85 18.69 -1.21
CA PHE A 380 11.64 17.47 -1.42
C PHE A 380 11.61 17.09 -2.89
N PRO A 381 12.64 17.46 -3.70
CA PRO A 381 12.72 17.14 -5.12
C PRO A 381 12.56 15.65 -5.43
N GLN A 382 12.98 14.80 -4.50
CA GLN A 382 12.81 13.35 -4.57
C GLN A 382 11.34 12.95 -4.74
N LEU A 383 10.38 13.73 -4.22
CA LEU A 383 8.95 13.43 -4.30
C LEU A 383 8.25 14.09 -5.51
N GLN A 384 8.96 14.93 -6.27
CA GLN A 384 8.40 15.58 -7.45
C GLN A 384 8.00 14.56 -8.51
N ASN A 385 6.87 14.84 -9.18
CA ASN A 385 6.27 14.01 -10.23
C ASN A 385 5.74 12.64 -9.76
N LEU A 386 5.73 12.36 -8.45
CA LEU A 386 5.13 11.14 -7.89
C LEU A 386 3.69 11.34 -7.41
N SER A 387 3.28 12.59 -7.15
CA SER A 387 2.02 12.91 -6.44
C SER A 387 1.89 12.15 -5.11
N ILE A 388 3.02 11.99 -4.39
CA ILE A 388 3.11 11.30 -3.10
C ILE A 388 3.68 12.26 -2.05
N HIS A 389 3.00 12.36 -0.90
CA HIS A 389 3.59 12.94 0.31
C HIS A 389 3.98 11.83 1.28
N ILE A 390 4.97 12.10 2.13
CA ILE A 390 5.35 11.20 3.22
C ILE A 390 4.89 11.77 4.54
N ASN A 391 4.04 11.02 5.23
CA ASN A 391 3.49 11.35 6.54
C ASN A 391 4.21 10.52 7.60
N LEU A 392 4.77 11.18 8.62
CA LEU A 392 5.32 10.48 9.79
C LEU A 392 4.50 10.89 10.99
N VAL A 393 4.11 9.92 11.80
CA VAL A 393 3.27 10.17 12.97
C VAL A 393 3.86 9.47 14.18
N ASP A 394 4.13 10.25 15.22
CA ASP A 394 4.44 9.72 16.55
C ASP A 394 3.31 10.11 17.50
N ILE A 395 2.68 9.10 18.11
CA ILE A 395 1.65 9.27 19.14
C ILE A 395 2.23 8.75 20.45
N ASN A 396 2.32 9.62 21.45
CA ASN A 396 2.83 9.23 22.76
C ASN A 396 1.85 8.27 23.45
N GLN A 397 2.33 7.41 24.35
CA GLN A 397 1.51 6.43 25.04
C GLN A 397 0.27 7.05 25.73
N GLY A 398 -0.88 6.39 25.57
CA GLY A 398 -2.18 6.82 26.11
C GLY A 398 -2.72 8.10 25.47
N SER A 399 -2.36 8.36 24.21
CA SER A 399 -2.78 9.55 23.46
C SER A 399 -3.50 9.16 22.17
N LEU A 400 -4.19 10.14 21.59
CA LEU A 400 -5.07 10.03 20.43
C LEU A 400 -4.67 11.09 19.42
N LEU A 401 -4.40 10.70 18.17
CA LEU A 401 -4.50 11.61 17.04
C LEU A 401 -5.99 11.80 16.73
N LEU A 402 -6.47 13.03 16.89
CA LEU A 402 -7.87 13.40 16.79
C LEU A 402 -8.48 12.97 15.45
N PRO A 403 -9.81 12.73 15.42
CA PRO A 403 -10.52 12.44 14.18
C PRO A 403 -10.23 13.48 13.09
N HIS A 404 -9.74 13.00 11.96
CA HIS A 404 -9.41 13.81 10.78
C HIS A 404 -9.67 13.03 9.50
N TYR A 405 -9.71 13.73 8.37
CA TYR A 405 -9.76 13.13 7.04
C TYR A 405 -8.85 13.88 6.07
N HIS A 406 -8.39 13.16 5.06
CA HIS A 406 -7.66 13.71 3.92
C HIS A 406 -8.65 14.14 2.83
N THR A 407 -8.47 15.31 2.23
CA THR A 407 -9.39 15.84 1.21
C THR A 407 -9.27 15.13 -0.14
N SER A 408 -8.07 14.71 -0.52
CA SER A 408 -7.81 14.07 -1.82
C SER A 408 -6.96 12.82 -1.72
N ALA A 409 -6.07 12.72 -0.73
CA ALA A 409 -5.11 11.63 -0.66
C ALA A 409 -5.73 10.29 -0.19
N ILE A 410 -5.18 9.19 -0.72
CA ILE A 410 -5.33 7.86 -0.14
C ILE A 410 -4.03 7.55 0.61
N VAL A 411 -4.11 7.33 1.93
CA VAL A 411 -2.93 7.06 2.75
C VAL A 411 -2.72 5.56 2.90
N VAL A 412 -1.59 5.06 2.42
CA VAL A 412 -1.11 3.71 2.74
C VAL A 412 -0.09 3.80 3.85
N ALA A 413 -0.43 3.30 5.04
CA ALA A 413 0.37 3.48 6.24
C ALA A 413 0.84 2.15 6.83
N GLN A 414 2.04 2.15 7.41
CA GLN A 414 2.59 1.04 8.16
C GLN A 414 2.99 1.49 9.57
N VAL A 415 2.64 0.67 10.57
CA VAL A 415 3.17 0.83 11.93
C VAL A 415 4.63 0.40 11.95
N VAL A 416 5.54 1.33 12.20
CA VAL A 416 6.97 1.02 12.28
C VAL A 416 7.43 0.69 13.70
N ASP A 417 6.73 1.21 14.71
CA ASP A 417 7.02 0.95 16.12
C ASP A 417 5.77 1.10 16.98
N GLY A 418 5.71 0.35 18.08
CA GLY A 418 4.55 0.28 18.96
C GLY A 418 3.64 -0.93 18.69
N ASN A 419 2.99 -1.38 19.76
CA ASN A 419 1.99 -2.44 19.77
C ASN A 419 0.74 -1.99 20.51
N ASP A 420 -0.35 -2.69 20.25
CA ASP A 420 -1.68 -2.42 20.82
C ASP A 420 -2.22 -1.02 20.50
N GLY A 421 -1.82 -0.45 19.35
CA GLY A 421 -2.47 0.73 18.81
C GLY A 421 -3.90 0.41 18.37
N GLU A 422 -4.73 1.43 18.20
CA GLU A 422 -6.08 1.26 17.65
C GLU A 422 -6.31 2.25 16.51
N LEU A 423 -6.82 1.72 15.39
CA LEU A 423 -7.40 2.48 14.29
C LEU A 423 -8.91 2.47 14.44
N GLU A 424 -9.54 3.63 14.38
CA GLU A 424 -10.99 3.75 14.18
C GLU A 424 -11.27 4.56 12.92
N MET A 425 -12.23 4.11 12.12
CA MET A 425 -12.60 4.75 10.87
C MET A 425 -14.12 4.75 10.68
N GLY A 426 -14.67 5.89 10.27
CA GLY A 426 -16.03 5.98 9.75
C GLY A 426 -16.05 5.66 8.27
N CYS A 427 -16.72 4.57 7.88
CA CYS A 427 -16.78 4.10 6.50
C CYS A 427 -18.23 4.13 5.97
N PRO A 428 -18.54 4.94 4.95
CA PRO A 428 -19.86 4.94 4.31
C PRO A 428 -20.06 3.75 3.35
N HIS A 429 -18.99 3.09 2.91
CA HIS A 429 -19.04 2.00 1.92
C HIS A 429 -19.31 0.63 2.56
N ALA A 430 -18.95 0.44 3.83
CA ALA A 430 -19.14 -0.83 4.53
C ALA A 430 -20.64 -1.13 4.79
N ALA A 431 -21.47 -0.10 4.93
CA ALA A 431 -22.92 -0.22 5.05
C ALA A 431 -23.55 -0.90 3.81
N LYS A 432 -23.11 -0.53 2.60
CA LYS A 432 -23.61 -1.09 1.32
C LYS A 432 -23.27 -2.57 1.12
N GLN A 433 -22.24 -3.08 1.78
CA GLN A 433 -21.90 -4.51 1.69
C GLN A 433 -22.80 -5.40 2.56
N ARG A 434 -23.65 -4.83 3.43
CA ARG A 434 -24.62 -5.61 4.23
C ARG A 434 -25.83 -6.04 3.41
N SER A 435 -26.26 -5.24 2.44
CA SER A 435 -27.46 -5.49 1.64
C SER A 435 -27.25 -6.48 0.47
N SER A 436 -26.02 -6.69 0.01
CA SER A 436 -25.73 -7.65 -1.08
C SER A 436 -25.79 -9.13 -0.68
N ASN A 437 -25.93 -9.44 0.62
CA ASN A 437 -25.96 -10.81 1.15
C ASN A 437 -27.36 -11.26 1.61
N SER A 438 -28.38 -10.44 1.41
CA SER A 438 -29.78 -10.79 1.67
C SER A 438 -30.52 -10.92 0.34
N ASP A 439 -31.09 -12.09 0.07
CA ASP A 439 -31.92 -12.46 -1.10
C ASP A 439 -33.26 -11.69 -1.19
N HIS A 440 -33.30 -10.43 -0.75
CA HIS A 440 -34.47 -9.57 -0.86
C HIS A 440 -34.22 -8.49 -1.91
N GLN A 441 -34.78 -8.78 -3.08
CA GLN A 441 -34.91 -7.89 -4.23
C GLN A 441 -35.48 -6.54 -3.83
N HIS A 442 -34.87 -5.49 -4.38
CA HIS A 442 -35.47 -4.22 -4.81
C HIS A 442 -36.63 -3.69 -3.97
N GLU A 443 -36.37 -2.70 -3.11
CA GLU A 443 -37.27 -1.52 -2.96
C GLU A 443 -36.72 -0.35 -2.10
N ASP A 444 -35.49 -0.39 -1.55
CA ASP A 444 -34.97 0.70 -0.70
C ASP A 444 -33.56 1.21 -1.08
N GLU A 445 -33.28 1.46 -2.36
CA GLU A 445 -31.99 2.08 -2.77
C GLU A 445 -31.86 3.56 -2.29
N GLU A 446 -32.98 4.23 -2.01
CA GLU A 446 -32.99 5.62 -1.53
C GLU A 446 -32.80 5.75 0.01
N SER A 447 -32.98 4.67 0.78
CA SER A 447 -32.96 4.69 2.26
C SER A 447 -31.57 4.41 2.87
N GLU A 448 -30.57 4.06 2.05
CA GLU A 448 -29.19 3.74 2.49
C GLU A 448 -28.17 4.89 2.31
N GLU A 449 -28.59 6.02 1.71
CA GLU A 449 -27.71 7.20 1.60
C GLU A 449 -27.37 7.78 2.98
N GLY A 450 -26.08 7.72 3.35
CA GLY A 450 -25.56 8.36 4.56
C GLY A 450 -25.32 7.46 5.77
N GLN A 451 -25.51 6.13 5.67
CA GLN A 451 -25.11 5.22 6.76
C GLN A 451 -23.59 5.13 6.88
N ILE A 452 -23.06 5.44 8.06
CA ILE A 452 -21.63 5.36 8.38
C ILE A 452 -21.39 4.20 9.34
N GLU A 453 -20.61 3.20 8.94
CA GLU A 453 -20.21 2.10 9.81
C GLU A 453 -18.85 2.38 10.45
N ARG A 454 -18.74 2.10 11.76
CA ARG A 454 -17.45 2.18 12.46
C ARG A 454 -16.65 0.91 12.22
N LEU A 455 -15.50 1.05 11.58
CA LEU A 455 -14.48 0.02 11.48
C LEU A 455 -13.40 0.28 12.54
N SER A 456 -13.02 -0.75 13.29
CA SER A 456 -11.93 -0.69 14.26
C SER A 456 -10.96 -1.85 14.06
N SER A 457 -9.67 -1.55 14.22
CA SER A 457 -8.58 -2.53 14.13
C SER A 457 -7.54 -2.27 15.20
N ARG A 458 -7.08 -3.34 15.85
CA ARG A 458 -5.86 -3.30 16.66
C ARG A 458 -4.65 -3.33 15.74
N LEU A 459 -3.72 -2.43 16.01
CA LEU A 459 -2.51 -2.23 15.23
C LEU A 459 -1.29 -2.72 16.01
N SER A 460 -0.47 -3.53 15.37
CA SER A 460 0.85 -3.95 15.86
C SER A 460 1.96 -3.52 14.90
N SER A 461 3.21 -3.53 15.37
CA SER A 461 4.36 -3.28 14.51
C SER A 461 4.29 -4.13 13.24
N ARG A 462 4.58 -3.50 12.08
CA ARG A 462 4.50 -4.00 10.70
C ARG A 462 3.10 -4.13 10.10
N ASP A 463 2.03 -3.94 10.87
CA ASP A 463 0.70 -3.92 10.27
C ASP A 463 0.58 -2.75 9.29
N VAL A 464 -0.07 -3.01 8.17
CA VAL A 464 -0.38 -2.01 7.15
C VAL A 464 -1.87 -1.67 7.24
N PHE A 465 -2.22 -0.41 7.08
CA PHE A 465 -3.60 0.02 6.95
C PHE A 465 -3.74 1.09 5.87
N VAL A 466 -4.94 1.19 5.30
CA VAL A 466 -5.24 2.14 4.23
C VAL A 466 -6.33 3.09 4.70
N ILE A 467 -6.11 4.40 4.55
CA ILE A 467 -7.12 5.42 4.80
C ILE A 467 -7.56 5.96 3.43
N PRO A 468 -8.78 5.64 2.97
CA PRO A 468 -9.28 6.20 1.73
C PRO A 468 -9.57 7.70 1.90
N THR A 469 -9.59 8.41 0.77
CA THR A 469 -9.96 9.83 0.73
C THR A 469 -11.32 10.08 1.38
N GLY A 470 -11.44 11.19 2.10
CA GLY A 470 -12.66 11.62 2.79
C GLY A 470 -13.09 10.77 3.98
N HIS A 471 -12.42 9.64 4.29
CA HIS A 471 -12.80 8.81 5.43
C HIS A 471 -12.28 9.41 6.72
N LEU A 472 -13.19 9.60 7.69
CA LEU A 472 -12.83 10.10 9.00
C LEU A 472 -12.10 9.01 9.78
N VAL A 473 -10.88 9.30 10.22
CA VAL A 473 -9.99 8.36 10.90
C VAL A 473 -9.46 8.92 12.21
N ALA A 474 -9.28 8.04 13.19
CA ALA A 474 -8.63 8.32 14.46
C ALA A 474 -7.59 7.23 14.77
N LEU A 475 -6.44 7.62 15.32
CA LEU A 475 -5.38 6.69 15.72
C LEU A 475 -5.08 6.85 17.21
N LYS A 476 -5.05 5.74 17.94
CA LYS A 476 -4.79 5.71 19.38
C LYS A 476 -3.55 4.90 19.67
N SER A 477 -2.72 5.37 20.58
CA SER A 477 -1.65 4.58 21.18
C SER A 477 -2.16 3.85 22.42
N SER A 478 -1.56 2.71 22.74
CA SER A 478 -1.82 2.03 23.99
C SER A 478 -1.28 2.82 25.17
N ARG A 479 -1.71 2.49 26.39
CA ARG A 479 -1.21 3.15 27.62
C ARG A 479 0.27 2.90 27.88
N ASN A 480 0.82 1.83 27.29
CA ASN A 480 2.14 1.32 27.61
C ASN A 480 3.17 1.58 26.51
N ASN A 481 2.72 1.86 25.27
CA ASN A 481 3.61 2.02 24.14
C ASN A 481 3.25 3.28 23.35
N ASN A 482 4.28 4.00 22.91
CA ASN A 482 4.12 4.97 21.83
C ASN A 482 3.74 4.22 20.54
N LEU A 483 3.08 4.91 19.62
CA LEU A 483 2.78 4.39 18.30
C LEU A 483 3.48 5.26 17.26
N ARG A 484 4.28 4.64 16.40
CA ARG A 484 4.95 5.32 15.28
C ARG A 484 4.50 4.73 13.95
N VAL A 485 4.12 5.61 13.04
CA VAL A 485 3.55 5.25 11.74
C VAL A 485 4.27 6.00 10.63
N VAL A 486 4.55 5.30 9.53
CA VAL A 486 4.98 5.88 8.25
C VAL A 486 3.84 5.71 7.25
N GLY A 487 3.37 6.82 6.69
CA GLY A 487 2.31 6.87 5.69
C GLY A 487 2.81 7.40 4.36
N PHE A 488 2.39 6.76 3.28
CA PHE A 488 2.51 7.26 1.91
C PHE A 488 1.14 7.81 1.51
N ALA A 489 1.00 9.13 1.48
CA ALA A 489 -0.21 9.79 1.00
C ALA A 489 -0.15 9.84 -0.52
N LEU A 490 -0.90 8.97 -1.17
CA LEU A 490 -0.98 8.83 -2.62
C LEU A 490 -1.99 9.82 -3.19
N PHE A 491 -1.73 10.34 -4.39
CA PHE A 491 -2.57 11.35 -5.04
C PHE A 491 -2.71 12.64 -4.21
N ALA A 492 -1.66 12.99 -3.46
CA ALA A 492 -1.70 14.06 -2.45
C ALA A 492 -1.55 15.48 -3.02
N GLU A 493 -1.72 15.66 -4.33
CA GLU A 493 -1.64 16.99 -4.94
C GLU A 493 -2.76 17.88 -4.38
N ASN A 494 -2.38 18.96 -3.70
CA ASN A 494 -3.29 19.85 -2.96
C ASN A 494 -4.11 19.14 -1.86
N ASP A 495 -3.61 18.04 -1.31
CA ASP A 495 -4.27 17.39 -0.17
C ASP A 495 -4.21 18.27 1.08
N GLU A 496 -5.31 18.30 1.81
CA GLU A 496 -5.45 18.97 3.09
C GLU A 496 -5.94 17.99 4.15
N ILE A 497 -5.46 18.16 5.37
CA ILE A 497 -5.88 17.37 6.52
C ILE A 497 -6.86 18.20 7.34
N ASN A 498 -8.12 17.77 7.36
CA ASN A 498 -9.19 18.43 8.08
C ASN A 498 -9.49 17.69 9.38
N PHE A 499 -9.35 18.37 10.51
CA PHE A 499 -9.76 17.84 11.80
C PHE A 499 -11.23 18.17 12.05
N VAL A 500 -11.95 17.30 12.74
CA VAL A 500 -13.36 17.53 13.16
C VAL A 500 -13.49 17.73 14.68
N GLY A 501 -12.36 17.87 15.35
CA GLY A 501 -12.26 18.08 16.79
C GLY A 501 -10.98 18.83 17.16
N GLY A 502 -10.89 19.27 18.41
CA GLY A 502 -9.76 20.06 18.89
C GLY A 502 -9.92 21.56 18.66
N ARG A 503 -8.96 22.32 19.19
CA ARG A 503 -9.02 23.79 19.22
C ARG A 503 -8.61 24.46 17.90
N LYS A 504 -7.67 23.86 17.16
CA LYS A 504 -7.15 24.39 15.89
C LYS A 504 -7.55 23.46 14.75
N ASP A 505 -7.76 24.03 13.57
CA ASP A 505 -8.04 23.34 12.31
C ASP A 505 -9.24 22.39 12.37
N ASN A 506 -10.12 22.61 13.35
CA ASN A 506 -11.40 21.94 13.46
C ASN A 506 -12.39 22.62 12.52
N VAL A 507 -12.69 21.96 11.40
CA VAL A 507 -13.53 22.53 10.33
C VAL A 507 -14.96 22.81 10.81
N VAL A 508 -15.45 22.09 11.82
CA VAL A 508 -16.79 22.32 12.39
C VAL A 508 -16.88 23.68 13.09
N ASN A 509 -15.76 24.17 13.64
CA ASN A 509 -15.74 25.50 14.27
C ASN A 509 -15.99 26.63 13.26
N ASN A 510 -15.63 26.42 11.99
CA ASN A 510 -15.78 27.42 10.92
C ASN A 510 -17.19 27.47 10.33
N ILE A 511 -18.10 26.57 10.72
CA ILE A 511 -19.49 26.59 10.29
C ILE A 511 -20.22 27.72 11.04
N ASP A 512 -21.00 28.54 10.33
CA ASP A 512 -21.79 29.60 10.95
C ASP A 512 -22.74 29.06 12.03
N LYS A 513 -22.95 29.84 13.08
CA LYS A 513 -23.77 29.41 14.23
C LYS A 513 -25.19 29.04 13.80
N GLU A 514 -25.78 29.82 12.90
CA GLU A 514 -27.12 29.63 12.36
C GLU A 514 -27.22 28.33 11.54
N VAL A 515 -26.13 27.92 10.89
CA VAL A 515 -26.05 26.63 10.19
C VAL A 515 -25.90 25.50 11.20
N LYS A 516 -25.12 25.69 12.28
CA LYS A 516 -25.03 24.72 13.38
C LYS A 516 -26.39 24.50 14.07
N ASP A 517 -27.18 25.57 14.27
CA ASP A 517 -28.53 25.54 14.87
C ASP A 517 -29.48 24.56 14.13
N VAL A 518 -29.33 24.42 12.81
CA VAL A 518 -30.18 23.52 12.00
C VAL A 518 -29.52 22.17 11.67
N SER A 519 -28.19 22.09 11.75
CA SER A 519 -27.43 20.88 11.37
C SER A 519 -27.27 19.89 12.51
N PHE A 520 -27.31 20.37 13.77
CA PHE A 520 -27.14 19.53 14.95
C PHE A 520 -28.44 19.49 15.79
N PRO A 521 -28.67 18.42 16.57
CA PRO A 521 -29.86 18.33 17.44
C PRO A 521 -29.91 19.36 18.57
N GLY A 522 -28.77 19.93 18.96
CA GLY A 522 -28.67 20.99 19.97
C GLY A 522 -28.59 22.38 19.33
N SER A 523 -28.75 23.42 20.13
CA SER A 523 -28.57 24.80 19.63
C SER A 523 -27.11 25.04 19.20
N GLY A 524 -26.91 25.90 18.21
CA GLY A 524 -25.61 26.36 17.72
C GLY A 524 -24.75 26.91 18.84
N GLN A 525 -25.34 27.54 19.87
CA GLN A 525 -24.60 27.97 21.06
C GLN A 525 -24.10 26.80 21.91
N GLU A 526 -24.89 25.74 22.07
CA GLU A 526 -24.47 24.51 22.76
C GLU A 526 -23.39 23.77 21.95
N VAL A 527 -23.53 23.73 20.62
CA VAL A 527 -22.53 23.15 19.70
C VAL A 527 -21.21 23.89 19.83
N GLU A 528 -21.20 25.22 19.70
CA GLU A 528 -19.98 26.03 19.85
C GLU A 528 -19.33 25.84 21.22
N ARG A 529 -20.13 25.79 22.28
CA ARG A 529 -19.63 25.53 23.63
C ARG A 529 -19.00 24.14 23.74
N LEU A 530 -19.65 23.11 23.20
CA LEU A 530 -19.19 21.72 23.25
C LEU A 530 -17.89 21.53 22.46
N PHE A 531 -17.85 21.98 21.21
CA PHE A 531 -16.66 21.89 20.36
C PHE A 531 -15.51 22.76 20.88
N GLY A 532 -15.82 23.81 21.66
CA GLY A 532 -14.85 24.61 22.39
C GLY A 532 -14.31 24.00 23.68
N ASN A 533 -14.81 22.83 24.15
CA ASN A 533 -14.35 22.22 25.41
C ASN A 533 -12.93 21.67 25.31
N GLN A 534 -12.58 21.04 24.20
CA GLN A 534 -11.23 20.52 23.98
C GLN A 534 -10.25 21.68 23.77
N LYS A 535 -9.25 21.80 24.64
CA LYS A 535 -8.28 22.91 24.63
C LYS A 535 -7.02 22.60 23.85
N GLU A 536 -6.74 21.32 23.62
CA GLU A 536 -5.65 20.84 22.80
C GLU A 536 -6.04 20.72 21.33
N SER A 537 -5.04 20.54 20.46
CA SER A 537 -5.21 20.38 19.02
C SER A 537 -4.39 19.20 18.52
N TYR A 538 -4.86 18.55 17.46
CA TYR A 538 -4.21 17.44 16.74
C TYR A 538 -4.07 16.16 17.57
N PHE A 539 -3.29 16.19 18.66
CA PHE A 539 -3.12 15.05 19.56
C PHE A 539 -3.68 15.38 20.95
N VAL A 540 -4.31 14.44 21.61
CA VAL A 540 -4.89 14.65 22.96
C VAL A 540 -4.65 13.44 23.85
N LYS A 541 -4.72 13.61 25.17
CA LYS A 541 -4.73 12.46 26.09
C LYS A 541 -6.06 11.71 26.01
N LEU A 542 -5.96 10.38 26.01
CA LEU A 542 -7.13 9.52 26.23
C LEU A 542 -7.54 9.61 27.70
N GLN A 543 -8.75 10.09 27.96
CA GLN A 543 -9.32 10.01 29.31
C GLN A 543 -9.61 8.54 29.64
N GLY A 544 -8.99 8.02 30.70
CA GLY A 544 -9.30 6.69 31.20
C GLY A 544 -10.74 6.63 31.72
N GLN A 545 -11.40 5.47 31.59
CA GLN A 545 -12.55 5.09 32.41
C GLN A 545 -12.12 4.98 33.89
N SER A 546 -11.87 6.12 34.53
CA SER A 546 -11.56 6.21 35.94
C SER A 546 -11.83 7.63 36.40
N GLN A 547 -13.12 8.00 36.43
CA GLN A 547 -13.66 9.09 37.26
C GLN A 547 -15.21 9.06 37.37
N SER A 548 -15.83 7.88 37.38
CA SER A 548 -17.24 7.71 37.80
C SER A 548 -17.40 6.93 39.12
N GLN A 549 -16.31 6.75 39.88
CA GLN A 549 -16.33 6.24 41.25
C GLN A 549 -15.39 7.09 42.13
N SER A 550 -15.79 8.33 42.43
CA SER A 550 -15.26 9.07 43.59
C SER A 550 -16.28 10.05 44.17
N GLN A 551 -17.56 9.66 44.13
CA GLN A 551 -18.60 10.24 44.98
C GLN A 551 -19.36 9.13 45.70
N SER A 552 -18.65 8.38 46.55
CA SER A 552 -19.21 7.83 47.78
C SER A 552 -18.06 7.34 48.66
N GLN A 553 -18.12 7.70 49.94
CA GLN A 553 -17.13 7.47 51.00
C GLN A 553 -15.92 8.42 50.91
N GLY A 554 -15.66 9.32 51.85
CA GLY A 554 -15.93 9.27 53.29
C GLY A 554 -14.59 9.22 54.03
N SER A 555 -14.13 10.39 54.48
CA SER A 555 -13.23 10.68 55.62
C SER A 555 -12.14 9.67 56.06
N GLU A 556 -10.95 10.26 56.24
CA GLU A 556 -9.85 9.89 57.16
C GLU A 556 -8.83 8.81 56.73
N GLY A 557 -7.54 9.19 56.76
CA GLY A 557 -6.43 8.25 56.71
C GLY A 557 -5.12 8.78 56.12
N ARG A 558 -4.47 9.70 56.83
CA ARG A 558 -3.09 10.15 56.55
C ARG A 558 -2.08 9.02 56.78
N LYS A 559 -1.18 8.73 55.82
CA LYS A 559 0.26 8.45 56.03
C LYS A 559 1.05 8.28 54.74
N GLU A 560 2.25 8.85 54.78
CA GLU A 560 3.28 8.96 53.75
C GLU A 560 3.90 7.61 53.36
N GLY A 561 4.44 7.53 52.13
CA GLY A 561 5.18 6.38 51.64
C GLY A 561 5.68 6.58 50.21
N MET A 562 6.58 7.53 50.04
CA MET A 562 7.21 7.90 48.77
C MET A 562 8.15 6.78 48.29
N ARG A 563 7.81 6.09 47.20
CA ARG A 563 8.75 5.33 46.36
C ARG A 563 8.38 5.52 44.89
N ALA A 564 9.11 6.42 44.23
CA ALA A 564 9.11 6.56 42.78
C ALA A 564 9.80 5.34 42.15
N PRO A 565 9.27 4.75 41.06
CA PRO A 565 10.07 3.91 40.19
C PRO A 565 10.94 4.81 39.31
N LEU A 566 12.24 4.53 39.32
CA LEU A 566 13.26 5.18 38.53
C LEU A 566 12.94 5.07 37.03
N SER A 567 12.70 6.21 36.40
CA SER A 567 12.92 6.41 34.97
C SER A 567 14.42 6.39 34.68
N SER A 568 14.85 5.65 33.66
CA SER A 568 16.11 5.95 32.95
C SER A 568 16.12 5.32 31.55
N ILE A 569 15.99 6.18 30.53
CA ILE A 569 17.04 6.64 29.59
C ILE A 569 17.24 5.68 28.42
N LEU A 570 16.40 5.84 27.39
CA LEU A 570 16.71 5.57 25.97
C LEU A 570 15.87 6.51 25.06
N GLY A 571 15.73 7.76 25.45
CA GLY A 571 14.90 8.76 24.78
C GLY A 571 15.71 9.94 24.26
N ALA A 572 16.71 9.69 23.42
CA ALA A 572 17.45 10.77 22.76
C ALA A 572 18.24 10.30 21.52
N PHE A 573 17.76 9.34 20.71
CA PHE A 573 18.42 8.97 19.44
C PHE A 573 17.51 8.30 18.39
N PHE A 574 16.22 8.67 18.19
CA PHE A 574 15.42 8.12 17.07
C PHE A 574 14.34 9.07 16.56
#